data_AF-A0A921STF0-F1
#
_entry.id   AF-A0A921STF0-F1
#
_cell.length_a   1.000
_cell.length_b   1.000
_cell.length_c   1.000
_cell.angle_alpha   90.00
_cell.angle_beta   90.00
_cell.angle_gamma   90.00
#
_symmetry.space_group_name_H-M   'P 1'
#
loop_
_entity.id
_entity.type
_entity.pdbx_description
1 polymer ?
#
loop_
_entity_poly.entity_id
_entity_poly.type
_entity_poly.pdbx_seq_one_letter_code
_entity_poly.pdbx_strand_id
1 'polypeptide(L)'
;MRRWTSLITAGERETLQAALLRGRVMALEWEVPSIRLRVRVSTQRAGPVWQVPMLIRLEQWEGSGVYSTQLFDSVEAMLDGH
;
A
#
# COMPACT_ATOMS: atom_id res chain seq x y z
N MET A 1 13.74 8.17 7.03
CA MET A 1 12.51 7.61 6.41
C MET A 1 12.62 6.09 6.48
N ARG A 2 11.61 5.39 7.04
CA ARG A 2 11.63 3.92 7.13
C ARG A 2 11.50 3.37 5.70
N ARG A 3 12.45 2.54 5.27
CA ARG A 3 12.47 1.92 3.93
C ARG A 3 11.35 0.86 3.89
N TRP A 4 10.24 1.16 3.22
CA TRP A 4 9.06 0.27 3.08
C TRP A 4 9.37 -1.04 2.37
N THR A 5 10.53 -1.11 1.69
CA THR A 5 11.05 -2.26 0.95
C THR A 5 11.08 -3.58 1.73
N SER A 6 10.99 -3.58 3.06
CA SER A 6 11.03 -4.80 3.87
C SER A 6 9.65 -5.35 4.27
N LEU A 7 8.54 -4.73 3.88
CA LEU A 7 7.20 -5.12 4.38
C LEU A 7 6.38 -5.96 3.39
N ILE A 8 6.71 -5.94 2.11
CA ILE A 8 6.06 -6.79 1.10
C ILE A 8 7.09 -7.66 0.38
N THR A 9 6.72 -8.90 0.11
CA THR A 9 7.53 -9.84 -0.66
C THR A 9 7.54 -9.49 -2.16
N ALA A 10 8.48 -10.05 -2.91
CA ALA A 10 8.55 -9.86 -4.36
C ALA A 10 7.27 -10.35 -5.08
N GLY A 11 6.70 -11.48 -4.66
CA GLY A 11 5.46 -12.00 -5.25
C GLY A 11 4.24 -11.13 -4.95
N GLU A 12 4.17 -10.54 -3.76
CA GLU A 12 3.11 -9.58 -3.39
C GLU A 12 3.23 -8.29 -4.21
N ARG A 13 4.46 -7.81 -4.43
CA ARG A 13 4.73 -6.67 -5.31
C ARG A 13 4.20 -6.93 -6.72
N GLU A 14 4.57 -8.06 -7.33
CA GLU A 14 4.12 -8.42 -8.68
C GLU A 14 2.59 -8.53 -8.76
N THR A 15 1.98 -9.09 -7.72
CA THR A 15 0.52 -9.24 -7.63
C THR A 15 -0.18 -7.88 -7.58
N LEU A 16 0.30 -6.97 -6.72
CA LEU A 16 -0.22 -5.59 -6.62
C LEU A 16 -0.07 -4.84 -7.94
N GLN A 17 1.11 -4.91 -8.56
CA GLN A 17 1.38 -4.27 -9.83
C GLN A 17 0.45 -4.79 -10.94
N ALA A 18 0.26 -6.11 -11.01
CA ALA A 18 -0.62 -6.73 -11.97
C ALA A 18 -2.09 -6.33 -11.77
N ALA A 19 -2.56 -6.12 -10.54
CA ALA A 19 -3.89 -5.59 -10.30
C ALA A 19 -4.03 -4.12 -10.67
N LEU A 20 -3.05 -3.29 -10.32
CA LEU A 20 -3.04 -1.87 -10.66
C LEU A 20 -3.16 -1.67 -12.17
N LEU A 21 -2.31 -2.38 -12.94
CA LEU A 21 -2.31 -2.35 -14.41
C LEU A 21 -3.61 -2.87 -15.04
N ARG A 22 -4.28 -3.83 -14.38
CA ARG A 22 -5.56 -4.40 -14.84
C ARG A 22 -6.78 -3.63 -14.33
N GLY A 23 -6.60 -2.51 -13.63
CA GLY A 23 -7.72 -1.75 -13.06
C GLY A 23 -8.49 -2.51 -11.97
N ARG A 24 -7.84 -3.47 -11.30
CA ARG A 24 -8.48 -4.35 -10.30
C ARG A 24 -8.21 -3.83 -8.90
N VAL A 25 -9.25 -3.90 -8.06
CA VAL A 25 -9.16 -3.66 -6.62
C VAL A 25 -8.67 -4.95 -5.95
N MET A 26 -7.67 -4.82 -5.08
CA MET A 26 -7.17 -5.89 -4.22
C MET A 26 -6.59 -5.32 -2.94
N ALA A 27 -6.43 -6.16 -1.93
CA ALA A 27 -5.79 -5.78 -0.68
C ALA A 27 -4.92 -6.93 -0.16
N LEU A 28 -3.79 -6.57 0.43
CA LEU A 28 -2.90 -7.42 1.21
C LEU A 28 -2.85 -6.84 2.62
N GLU A 29 -2.90 -7.70 3.63
CA GLU A 29 -2.91 -7.29 5.02
C GLU A 29 -2.05 -8.23 5.85
N TRP A 30 -1.27 -7.66 6.76
CA TRP A 30 -0.46 -8.41 7.70
C TRP A 30 -0.27 -7.65 9.01
N GLU A 31 0.14 -8.38 10.03
CA GLU A 31 0.42 -7.85 11.36
C GLU A 31 1.85 -8.21 11.77
N VAL A 32 2.50 -7.30 12.48
CA VAL A 32 3.79 -7.51 13.14
C VAL A 32 3.57 -7.39 14.64
N PRO A 33 3.25 -8.50 15.34
CA PRO A 33 2.80 -8.47 16.74
C PRO A 33 3.83 -7.87 17.70
N SER A 34 5.12 -8.08 17.44
CA SER A 34 6.23 -7.60 18.28
C SER A 34 6.28 -6.07 18.43
N ILE A 35 5.74 -5.35 17.44
CA ILE A 35 5.70 -3.88 17.42
C ILE A 35 4.26 -3.33 17.35
N ARG A 36 3.25 -4.20 17.52
CA ARG A 36 1.82 -3.83 17.45
C ARG A 36 1.46 -3.02 16.20
N LEU A 37 2.03 -3.40 15.06
CA LEU A 37 1.80 -2.77 13.77
C LEU A 37 0.90 -3.67 12.92
N ARG A 38 -0.20 -3.12 12.41
CA ARG A 38 -0.96 -3.71 11.32
C ARG A 38 -0.76 -2.86 10.07
N VAL A 39 -0.59 -3.50 8.93
CA VAL A 39 -0.40 -2.84 7.64
C VAL A 39 -1.37 -3.43 6.63
N ARG A 40 -1.97 -2.56 5.83
CA ARG A 40 -2.76 -2.95 4.67
C ARG A 40 -2.28 -2.17 3.46
N VAL A 41 -2.01 -2.88 2.38
CA VAL A 41 -1.71 -2.30 1.07
C VAL A 41 -2.82 -2.72 0.11
N SER A 42 -3.45 -1.76 -0.55
CA SER A 42 -4.55 -2.05 -1.47
C SER A 42 -4.53 -1.18 -2.71
N THR A 43 -4.89 -1.75 -3.85
CA THR A 43 -5.25 -0.95 -5.02
C THR A 43 -6.67 -0.40 -4.84
N GLN A 44 -6.90 0.84 -5.24
CA GLN A 44 -8.23 1.45 -5.23
C GLN A 44 -8.45 2.32 -6.46
N ARG A 45 -9.72 2.57 -6.80
CA ARG A 45 -10.05 3.54 -7.85
C ARG A 45 -9.61 4.93 -7.41
N ALA A 46 -8.94 5.64 -8.29
CA ALA A 46 -8.59 7.02 -8.00
C ALA A 46 -9.84 7.90 -8.12
N GLY A 47 -9.97 8.88 -7.23
CA GLY A 47 -10.97 9.93 -7.38
C GLY A 47 -10.60 10.91 -8.51
N PRO A 48 -11.53 11.77 -8.96
CA PRO A 48 -11.32 12.67 -10.11
C PRO A 48 -10.15 13.65 -9.98
N VAL A 49 -9.74 13.94 -8.74
CA VAL A 49 -8.61 14.84 -8.44
C VAL A 49 -7.25 14.24 -8.81
N TRP A 50 -7.18 12.92 -8.94
CA TRP A 50 -5.95 12.20 -9.27
C TRP A 50 -5.98 11.87 -10.78
N GLN A 51 -4.94 12.25 -11.52
CA GLN A 51 -4.85 12.09 -12.98
C GLN A 51 -4.53 10.64 -13.42
N VAL A 52 -4.76 9.65 -12.56
CA VAL A 52 -4.48 8.23 -12.79
C VAL A 52 -5.75 7.42 -12.53
N PRO A 53 -5.98 6.26 -13.18
CA PRO A 53 -7.22 5.50 -13.01
C PRO A 53 -7.29 4.75 -11.66
N MET A 54 -6.13 4.37 -11.12
CA MET A 54 -6.01 3.59 -9.89
C MET A 54 -4.87 4.15 -9.03
N LEU A 55 -4.97 3.97 -7.72
CA LEU A 55 -3.94 4.32 -6.74
C LEU A 55 -3.61 3.11 -5.88
N ILE A 56 -2.43 3.13 -5.28
CA ILE A 56 -2.05 2.28 -4.15
C ILE A 56 -2.34 3.03 -2.86
N ARG A 57 -3.11 2.42 -1.96
CA ARG A 57 -3.36 2.88 -0.60
C ARG A 57 -2.53 2.06 0.37
N LEU A 58 -1.69 2.74 1.15
CA LEU A 58 -0.99 2.16 2.29
C LEU A 58 -1.66 2.65 3.56
N GLU A 59 -2.14 1.73 4.38
CA GLU A 59 -2.71 1.99 5.69
C GLU A 59 -1.88 1.33 6.76
N GLN A 60 -1.69 2.04 7.87
CA GLN A 60 -0.95 1.56 9.02
C GLN A 60 -1.73 1.86 10.28
N TRP A 61 -1.77 0.88 11.17
CA TRP A 61 -2.34 1.02 12.50
C TRP A 61 -1.27 0.63 13.52
N GLU A 62 -0.83 1.59 14.34
CA GLU A 62 0.13 1.38 15.42
C GLU A 62 -0.61 1.51 16.77
N GLY A 63 -0.53 0.45 17.58
CA GLY A 63 -1.20 0.40 18.88
C GLY A 63 -2.74 0.52 18.77
N SER A 64 -3.35 1.22 19.73
CA SER A 64 -4.82 1.34 19.86
C SER A 64 -5.41 2.63 19.28
N GLY A 65 -4.66 3.37 18.44
CA GLY A 65 -5.21 4.63 17.92
C GLY A 65 -4.37 5.43 16.93
N VAL A 66 -3.13 5.03 16.62
CA VAL A 66 -2.36 5.73 15.59
C VAL A 66 -2.69 5.11 14.24
N TYR A 67 -3.32 5.89 13.36
CA TYR A 67 -3.67 5.49 12.00
C TYR A 67 -3.02 6.44 11.00
N SER A 68 -2.33 5.89 10.00
CA SER A 68 -1.70 6.65 8.92
C SER A 68 -2.10 6.07 7.57
N THR A 69 -2.46 6.95 6.64
CA THR A 69 -2.82 6.58 5.27
C THR A 69 -2.02 7.40 4.27
N GLN A 70 -1.43 6.71 3.30
CA GLN A 70 -0.71 7.33 2.18
C GLN A 70 -1.22 6.77 0.85
N LEU A 71 -1.18 7.61 -0.17
CA LEU A 71 -1.63 7.29 -1.53
C LEU A 71 -0.48 7.45 -2.49
N PHE A 72 -0.29 6.45 -3.36
CA PHE A 72 0.76 6.43 -4.37
C PHE A 72 0.14 6.10 -5.73
N ASP A 73 0.73 6.62 -6.80
CA ASP A 73 0.31 6.33 -8.18
C ASP A 73 0.88 5.02 -8.72
N SER A 74 1.88 4.45 -8.05
CA SER A 74 2.62 3.26 -8.46
C SER A 74 3.15 2.49 -7.25
N VAL A 75 3.49 1.22 -7.48
CA VAL A 75 4.12 0.37 -6.45
C VAL A 75 5.55 0.84 -6.20
N GLU A 76 6.24 1.31 -7.23
CA GLU A 76 7.57 1.91 -7.16
C GLU A 76 7.61 3.14 -6.25
N ALA A 77 6.71 4.11 -6.45
CA ALA A 77 6.64 5.31 -5.60
C ALA A 77 6.39 4.96 -4.13
N MET A 78 5.50 3.99 -3.86
CA MET A 78 5.25 3.49 -2.50
C MET A 78 6.52 2.91 -1.87
N LEU A 79 7.28 2.11 -2.62
CA LEU A 79 8.48 1.44 -2.11
C LEU A 79 9.65 2.41 -1.90
N ASP A 80 9.78 3.41 -2.75
CA ASP A 80 10.81 4.44 -2.66
C ASP A 80 10.49 5.48 -1.56
N GLY A 81 9.22 5.56 -1.13
CA GLY A 81 8.78 6.44 -0.06
C GLY A 81 8.67 7.91 -0.48
N HIS A 82 8.38 8.15 -1.77
CA HIS A 82 8.16 9.47 -2.36
C HIS A 82 6.69 9.89 -2.30
#